data_AF-A0A6J4JW76-F1
#
_entry.id   AF-A0A6J4JW76-F1
#
_cell.length_a   1.000
_cell.length_b   1.000
_cell.length_c   1.000
_cell.angle_alpha   90.00
_cell.angle_beta   90.00
_cell.angle_gamma   90.00
#
_symmetry.space_group_name_H-M   'P 1'
#
loop_
_entity.id
_entity.type
_entity.pdbx_description
1 polymer ?
#
loop_
_entity_poly.entity_id
_entity_poly.type
_entity_poly.pdbx_seq_one_letter_code
_entity_poly.pdbx_strand_id
1 'polypeptide(L)'
;MTFGVIFVKDLYKSVVNKYMGLVRLRIREYAKERGWTIKEVSERSGVVYSTLRTYARSPGLATVDVTALQKLARTFDVMMEDLIEVVEE
;
A
#
# COMPACT_ATOMS: atom_id res chain seq x y z
N MET A 1 -18.59 -21.40 14.90
CA MET A 1 -18.57 -21.35 13.42
C MET A 1 -17.51 -20.41 12.83
N THR A 2 -16.86 -19.54 13.61
CA THR A 2 -15.92 -18.52 13.12
C THR A 2 -14.52 -19.04 12.74
N PHE A 3 -14.13 -20.22 13.22
CA PHE A 3 -12.79 -20.80 13.02
C PHE A 3 -12.48 -21.18 11.57
N GLY A 4 -13.45 -21.72 10.82
CA GLY A 4 -13.24 -22.17 9.43
C GLY A 4 -12.99 -21.02 8.46
N VAL A 5 -13.62 -19.86 8.66
CA VAL A 5 -13.51 -18.70 7.75
C VAL A 5 -12.18 -17.98 7.91
N ILE A 6 -11.63 -17.92 9.13
CA ILE A 6 -10.32 -17.31 9.40
C ILE A 6 -9.21 -18.18 8.78
N PHE A 7 -9.24 -19.49 9.01
CA PHE A 7 -8.26 -20.42 8.46
C PHE A 7 -8.18 -20.38 6.93
N VAL A 8 -9.33 -20.32 6.24
CA VAL A 8 -9.37 -20.23 4.77
C VAL A 8 -8.81 -18.91 4.26
N LYS A 9 -9.07 -17.78 4.94
CA LYS A 9 -8.51 -16.47 4.55
C LYS A 9 -6.99 -16.41 4.72
N ASP A 10 -6.49 -16.99 5.81
CA ASP A 10 -5.05 -17.02 6.08
C ASP A 10 -4.33 -17.97 5.12
N LEU A 11 -4.93 -19.13 4.82
CA LEU A 11 -4.42 -20.06 3.81
C LEU A 11 -4.42 -19.43 2.42
N TYR A 12 -5.49 -18.76 2.03
CA TYR A 12 -5.58 -18.06 0.76
C TYR A 12 -4.50 -16.99 0.63
N LYS A 13 -4.31 -16.13 1.65
CA LYS A 13 -3.21 -15.14 1.68
C LYS A 13 -1.84 -15.79 1.59
N SER A 14 -1.60 -16.88 2.31
CA SER A 14 -0.31 -17.58 2.30
C SER A 14 0.00 -18.18 0.93
N VAL A 15 -0.99 -18.79 0.28
CA VAL A 15 -0.86 -19.34 -1.07
C VAL A 15 -0.65 -18.21 -2.09
N VAL A 16 -1.45 -17.15 -2.02
CA VAL A 16 -1.38 -16.02 -2.97
C VAL A 16 -0.06 -15.24 -2.84
N ASN A 17 0.42 -14.99 -1.63
CA ASN A 17 1.72 -14.33 -1.41
C ASN A 17 2.91 -15.17 -1.91
N LYS A 18 2.77 -16.50 -2.02
CA LYS A 18 3.82 -17.38 -2.54
C LYS A 18 4.01 -17.23 -4.07
N TYR A 19 2.99 -16.74 -4.78
CA TYR A 19 3.00 -16.62 -6.24
C TYR A 19 2.99 -15.18 -6.75
N MET A 20 2.92 -14.19 -5.86
CA MET A 20 2.94 -12.78 -6.24
C MET A 20 4.13 -12.09 -5.58
N GLY A 21 4.91 -11.36 -6.39
CA GLY A 21 5.93 -10.46 -5.90
C GLY A 21 5.40 -9.49 -4.84
N LEU A 22 6.27 -9.09 -3.93
CA LEU A 22 5.95 -8.15 -2.86
C LEU A 22 6.35 -6.75 -3.29
N VAL A 23 5.42 -5.81 -3.16
CA VAL A 23 5.68 -4.38 -3.43
C VAL A 23 5.54 -3.54 -2.17
N ARG A 24 6.39 -2.55 -2.02
CA ARG A 24 6.30 -1.54 -0.96
C ARG A 24 5.97 -0.19 -1.59
N LEU A 25 5.15 0.61 -0.91
CA LEU A 25 4.85 1.96 -1.35
C LEU A 25 5.71 2.99 -0.63
N ARG A 26 6.38 3.85 -1.39
CA ARG A 26 7.30 4.91 -0.90
C ARG A 26 6.58 6.14 -0.34
N ILE A 27 5.43 5.94 0.30
CA ILE A 27 4.56 7.02 0.78
C ILE A 27 5.26 7.87 1.84
N ARG A 28 6.08 7.27 2.71
CA ARG A 28 6.75 7.99 3.82
C ARG A 28 7.88 8.86 3.31
N GLU A 29 8.58 8.39 2.30
CA GLU A 29 9.66 9.07 1.61
C GLU A 29 9.11 10.34 0.96
N TYR A 30 8.10 10.22 0.09
CA TYR A 30 7.50 11.36 -0.60
C TYR A 30 6.80 12.34 0.34
N ALA A 31 6.15 11.84 1.40
CA ALA A 31 5.57 12.69 2.43
C ALA A 31 6.64 13.47 3.19
N LYS A 32 7.75 12.82 3.57
CA LYS A 32 8.87 13.46 4.27
C LYS A 32 9.54 14.53 3.42
N GLU A 33 9.79 14.26 2.13
CA GLU A 33 10.37 15.23 1.19
C GLU A 33 9.54 16.52 1.09
N ARG A 34 8.22 16.41 1.22
CA ARG A 34 7.29 17.54 1.13
C ARG A 34 6.91 18.13 2.49
N GLY A 35 7.43 17.57 3.58
CA GLY A 35 7.08 17.98 4.95
C GLY A 35 5.65 17.65 5.35
N TRP A 36 5.04 16.62 4.77
CA TRP A 36 3.65 16.23 5.03
C TRP A 36 3.57 15.08 6.04
N THR A 37 2.56 15.14 6.88
CA THR A 37 2.10 14.01 7.70
C THR A 37 1.26 13.04 6.87
N ILE A 38 1.13 11.79 7.32
CA ILE A 38 0.24 10.81 6.67
C ILE A 38 -1.23 11.27 6.69
N LYS A 39 -1.62 12.06 7.69
CA LYS A 39 -2.95 12.67 7.75
C LYS A 39 -3.15 13.66 6.59
N GLU A 40 -2.19 14.55 6.37
CA GLU A 40 -2.24 15.49 5.23
C GLU A 40 -2.20 14.78 3.88
N VAL A 41 -1.43 13.68 3.74
CA VAL A 41 -1.46 12.85 2.54
C VAL A 41 -2.87 12.29 2.31
N SER A 42 -3.55 11.84 3.37
CA SER A 42 -4.94 11.36 3.28
C SER A 42 -5.89 12.45 2.80
N GLU A 43 -5.81 13.63 3.39
CA GLU A 43 -6.66 14.78 3.05
C GLU A 43 -6.42 15.25 1.60
N ARG A 44 -5.17 15.31 1.15
CA ARG A 44 -4.79 15.77 -0.19
C ARG A 44 -5.10 14.75 -1.30
N SER A 45 -4.93 13.45 -1.01
CA SER A 45 -5.11 12.39 -2.00
C SER A 45 -6.54 11.83 -2.07
N GLY A 46 -7.35 12.07 -1.04
CA GLY A 46 -8.65 11.42 -0.91
C GLY A 46 -8.55 9.89 -0.75
N VAL A 47 -7.37 9.38 -0.34
CA VAL A 47 -7.19 7.99 0.09
C VAL A 47 -7.41 7.92 1.59
N VAL A 48 -8.20 6.94 2.04
CA VAL A 48 -8.57 6.81 3.45
C VAL A 48 -7.33 6.61 4.33
N TYR A 49 -7.28 7.32 5.45
CA TYR A 49 -6.13 7.33 6.37
C TYR A 49 -5.73 5.92 6.85
N SER A 50 -6.69 5.03 7.12
CA SER A 50 -6.41 3.64 7.52
C SER A 50 -5.66 2.87 6.43
N THR A 51 -6.03 3.06 5.16
CA THR A 51 -5.37 2.47 4.01
C THR A 51 -3.94 2.98 3.90
N LEU A 52 -3.74 4.31 4.02
CA LEU A 52 -2.39 4.89 4.00
C LEU A 52 -1.53 4.41 5.17
N ARG A 53 -2.10 4.23 6.36
CA ARG A 53 -1.38 3.69 7.50
C ARG A 53 -0.91 2.26 7.24
N THR A 54 -1.75 1.43 6.63
CA THR A 54 -1.39 0.08 6.21
C THR A 54 -0.26 0.12 5.19
N TYR A 55 -0.44 0.89 4.12
CA TYR A 55 0.54 0.99 3.04
C TYR A 55 1.89 1.53 3.53
N ALA A 56 1.89 2.61 4.30
CA ALA A 56 3.10 3.25 4.81
C ALA A 56 3.88 2.40 5.83
N ARG A 57 3.23 1.42 6.46
CA ARG A 57 3.87 0.53 7.44
C ARG A 57 4.26 -0.82 6.88
N SER A 58 3.66 -1.23 5.76
CA SER A 58 3.91 -2.55 5.20
C SER A 58 5.31 -2.60 4.60
N PRO A 59 6.19 -3.51 5.03
CA PRO A 59 7.49 -3.72 4.39
C PRO A 59 7.34 -4.35 3.01
N GLY A 60 6.20 -5.00 2.75
CA GLY A 60 5.79 -5.53 1.45
C GLY A 60 4.28 -5.79 1.43
N LEU A 61 3.68 -5.65 0.27
CA LEU A 61 2.26 -5.84 -0.01
C LEU A 61 2.18 -6.75 -1.23
N ALA A 62 1.40 -7.81 -1.14
CA ALA A 62 1.15 -8.64 -2.31
C ALA A 62 0.18 -7.95 -3.29
N THR A 63 -0.69 -7.07 -2.78
CA THR A 63 -1.64 -6.31 -3.62
C THR A 63 -1.77 -4.87 -3.16
N VAL A 64 -2.02 -3.99 -4.13
CA VAL A 64 -2.28 -2.56 -3.93
C VAL A 64 -3.49 -2.18 -4.79
N ASP A 65 -4.36 -1.31 -4.25
CA ASP A 65 -5.45 -0.72 -5.01
C ASP A 65 -4.88 0.30 -6.01
N VAL A 66 -5.04 0.02 -7.31
CA VAL A 66 -4.54 0.86 -8.41
C VAL A 66 -5.16 2.27 -8.38
N THR A 67 -6.41 2.40 -7.93
CA THR A 67 -7.06 3.71 -7.79
C THR A 67 -6.41 4.52 -6.68
N ALA A 68 -6.08 3.88 -5.55
CA ALA A 68 -5.35 4.53 -4.47
C ALA A 68 -3.93 4.92 -4.91
N LEU A 69 -3.25 4.05 -5.66
CA LEU A 69 -1.93 4.32 -6.23
C LEU A 69 -1.96 5.52 -7.18
N GLN A 70 -2.93 5.57 -8.10
CA GLN A 70 -3.08 6.67 -9.05
C GLN A 70 -3.37 8.00 -8.34
N LYS A 71 -4.23 7.98 -7.31
CA LYS A 71 -4.49 9.17 -6.48
C LYS A 71 -3.21 9.67 -5.83
N LEU A 72 -2.42 8.78 -5.23
CA LEU A 72 -1.16 9.14 -4.59
C LEU A 72 -0.14 9.68 -5.58
N ALA A 73 0.00 9.05 -6.75
CA ALA A 73 0.89 9.50 -7.83
C ALA A 73 0.58 10.95 -8.23
N ARG A 74 -0.71 11.26 -8.45
CA ARG A 74 -1.16 12.63 -8.74
C ARG A 74 -0.92 13.60 -7.58
N THR A 75 -1.15 13.18 -6.34
CA THR A 75 -0.94 14.03 -5.16
C THR A 75 0.54 14.36 -4.93
N PHE A 76 1.42 13.41 -5.21
CA PHE A 76 2.86 13.62 -5.09
C PHE A 76 3.47 14.21 -6.36
N ASP A 77 2.75 14.25 -7.49
CA ASP A 77 3.26 14.67 -8.79
C ASP A 77 4.46 13.81 -9.24
N VAL A 78 4.26 12.49 -9.21
CA VAL A 78 5.25 11.46 -9.59
C VAL A 78 4.58 10.39 -10.42
N MET A 79 5.37 9.56 -11.10
CA MET A 79 4.84 8.41 -11.82
C MET A 79 4.43 7.30 -10.83
N MET A 80 3.54 6.40 -11.25
CA MET A 80 3.09 5.29 -10.37
C MET A 80 4.23 4.32 -10.07
N GLU A 81 5.14 4.14 -11.03
CA GLU A 81 6.33 3.29 -10.92
C GLU A 81 7.28 3.82 -9.84
N ASP A 82 7.43 5.14 -9.72
CA ASP A 82 8.31 5.75 -8.72
C ASP A 82 7.79 5.56 -7.28
N LEU A 83 6.48 5.40 -7.13
CA LEU A 83 5.82 5.11 -5.86
C LEU A 83 5.98 3.65 -5.41
N ILE A 84 6.30 2.75 -6.34
CA ILE A 84 6.42 1.32 -6.09
C ILE A 84 7.89 0.94 -5.96
N GLU A 85 8.18 0.19 -4.91
CA GLU A 85 9.45 -0.52 -4.72
C GLU A 85 9.15 -2.02 -4.77
N VAL A 86 9.71 -2.74 -5.74
CA VAL A 86 9.61 -4.21 -5.79
C VAL A 86 10.59 -4.78 -4.76
N VAL A 87 10.06 -5.52 -3.78
CA VAL A 87 10.81 -6.12 -2.68
C VAL A 87 11.12 -7.59 -2.97
N GLU A 88 10.23 -8.28 -3.67
CA GLU A 88 10.36 -9.67 -4.11
C GLU A 88 9.61 -9.83 -5.45
N GLU A 89 10.14 -10.61 -6.40
CA GLU A 89 9.53 -10.89 -7.71
C GLU A 89 8.61 -12.13 -7.68
#